data_AF-A0A6I7Z204-F1
#
_entry.id   AF-A0A6I7Z204-F1
#
_cell.length_a   1.000
_cell.length_b   1.000
_cell.length_c   1.000
_cell.angle_alpha   90.00
_cell.angle_beta   90.00
_cell.angle_gamma   90.00
#
_symmetry.space_group_name_H-M   'P 1'
#
loop_
_entity.id
_entity.type
_entity.pdbx_description
1 polymer ?
#
loop_
_entity_poly.entity_id
_entity_poly.type
_entity_poly.pdbx_seq_one_letter_code
_entity_poly.pdbx_strand_id
1 'polypeptide(L)'
;MYFAALLARTEDGWEASDTELDDVETLSDLTDLAREASEEDTVLVLIEQEDAWFGVVRVDGEEDPRIYVSDAAAAARSSYGEILLTDELLGRDPGDDDADLDSLDLDGTEDGEPDDADDSDDEDEAVAAEAVSHSPVGDREILADLGVSEKELLALDEGDALSTIADALGAAEVLETVR
;
A
#
# COMPACT_ATOMS: atom_id res chain seq x y z
N MET A 1 -8.46 -8.85 8.74
CA MET A 1 -9.66 -8.63 7.90
C MET A 1 -9.47 -7.30 7.20
N TYR A 2 -9.78 -7.22 5.91
CA TYR A 2 -9.63 -6.00 5.13
C TYR A 2 -11.00 -5.43 4.77
N PHE A 3 -11.01 -4.16 4.38
CA PHE A 3 -12.15 -3.51 3.74
C PHE A 3 -11.63 -2.73 2.54
N ALA A 4 -12.35 -2.80 1.43
CA ALA A 4 -12.07 -2.01 0.24
C ALA A 4 -13.37 -1.47 -0.34
N ALA A 5 -13.35 -0.21 -0.74
CA ALA A 5 -14.48 0.44 -1.38
C ALA A 5 -14.01 1.38 -2.48
N LEU A 6 -14.87 1.57 -3.47
CA LEU A 6 -14.61 2.39 -4.62
C LEU A 6 -15.60 3.56 -4.62
N LEU A 7 -15.08 4.79 -4.66
CA LEU A 7 -15.86 6.01 -4.76
C LEU A 7 -15.69 6.58 -6.16
N ALA A 8 -16.74 6.57 -6.97
CA ALA A 8 -16.76 7.18 -8.29
C ALA A 8 -17.42 8.56 -8.23
N ARG A 9 -16.76 9.58 -8.80
CA ARG A 9 -17.32 10.93 -8.89
C ARG A 9 -18.36 10.99 -10.00
N THR A 10 -19.50 11.60 -9.71
CA THR A 10 -20.61 11.80 -10.65
C THR A 10 -21.07 13.27 -10.66
N GLU A 11 -21.99 13.61 -11.56
CA GLU A 11 -22.61 14.94 -11.62
C GLU A 11 -23.45 15.30 -10.38
N ASP A 12 -23.97 14.30 -9.66
CA ASP A 12 -24.82 14.47 -8.47
C ASP A 12 -24.07 14.25 -7.14
N GLY A 13 -22.80 13.85 -7.16
CA GLY A 13 -22.00 13.57 -5.97
C GLY A 13 -21.10 12.35 -6.12
N TRP A 14 -20.78 11.69 -5.00
CA TRP A 14 -20.03 10.44 -5.00
C TRP A 14 -20.97 9.24 -4.95
N GLU A 15 -20.66 8.22 -5.75
CA GLU A 15 -21.27 6.89 -5.68
C GLU A 15 -20.26 5.91 -5.08
N ALA A 16 -20.68 5.13 -4.08
CA ALA A 16 -19.84 4.12 -3.45
C ALA A 16 -20.23 2.72 -3.92
N SER A 17 -19.24 1.90 -4.22
CA SER A 17 -19.39 0.48 -4.49
C SER A 17 -18.49 -0.33 -3.58
N ASP A 18 -19.05 -1.40 -2.99
CA ASP A 18 -18.26 -2.46 -2.36
C ASP A 18 -17.34 -3.08 -3.43
N THR A 19 -16.08 -3.32 -3.09
CA THR A 19 -15.13 -3.91 -4.02
C THR A 19 -14.31 -4.99 -3.36
N GLU A 20 -14.15 -6.10 -4.08
CA GLU A 20 -13.33 -7.22 -3.66
C GLU A 20 -11.98 -7.14 -4.38
N LEU A 21 -10.89 -7.38 -3.65
CA LEU A 21 -9.54 -7.35 -4.21
C LEU A 21 -9.00 -8.75 -4.53
N ASP A 22 -9.84 -9.80 -4.50
CA ASP A 22 -9.42 -11.19 -4.75
C ASP A 22 -9.02 -11.42 -6.21
N ASP A 23 -9.65 -10.70 -7.14
CA ASP A 23 -9.33 -10.73 -8.57
C ASP A 23 -8.24 -9.70 -8.97
N VAL A 24 -7.68 -8.96 -8.00
CA VAL A 24 -6.65 -7.94 -8.24
C VAL A 24 -5.28 -8.50 -7.88
N GLU A 25 -4.42 -8.66 -8.88
CA GLU A 25 -3.06 -9.17 -8.69
C GLU A 25 -2.00 -8.05 -8.82
N THR A 26 -2.32 -6.99 -9.55
CA THR A 26 -1.39 -5.90 -9.84
C THR A 26 -2.06 -4.53 -9.74
N LEU A 27 -1.23 -3.47 -9.67
CA LEU A 27 -1.70 -2.09 -9.74
C LEU A 27 -2.50 -1.79 -11.02
N SER A 28 -2.14 -2.44 -12.13
CA SER A 28 -2.87 -2.30 -13.39
C SER A 28 -4.29 -2.85 -13.26
N ASP A 29 -4.45 -4.04 -12.66
CA ASP A 29 -5.78 -4.64 -12.43
C ASP A 29 -6.63 -3.75 -11.52
N LEU A 30 -6.03 -3.11 -10.51
CA LEU A 30 -6.71 -2.15 -9.64
C LEU A 30 -7.16 -0.90 -10.40
N THR A 31 -6.33 -0.44 -11.35
CA THR A 31 -6.63 0.73 -12.18
C THR A 31 -7.73 0.41 -13.19
N ASP A 32 -7.69 -0.77 -13.80
CA ASP A 32 -8.76 -1.25 -14.68
C ASP A 32 -10.08 -1.37 -13.89
N LEU A 33 -10.06 -1.95 -12.69
CA LEU A 33 -11.22 -2.02 -11.80
C LEU A 33 -11.79 -0.63 -11.46
N ALA A 34 -10.93 0.35 -11.20
CA ALA A 34 -11.36 1.73 -11.00
C ALA A 34 -12.05 2.30 -12.24
N ARG A 35 -11.52 2.03 -13.44
CA ARG A 35 -12.07 2.50 -14.72
C ARG A 35 -13.38 1.82 -15.09
N GLU A 36 -13.61 0.59 -14.64
CA GLU A 36 -14.92 -0.06 -14.80
C GLU A 36 -16.06 0.70 -14.11
N ALA A 37 -15.75 1.43 -13.03
CA ALA A 37 -16.71 2.28 -12.34
C ALA A 37 -16.90 3.63 -13.03
N SER A 38 -15.83 4.27 -13.49
CA SER A 38 -15.89 5.45 -14.37
C SER A 38 -14.60 5.62 -15.17
N GLU A 39 -14.73 5.74 -16.50
CA GLU A 39 -13.62 5.94 -17.43
C GLU A 39 -13.27 7.44 -17.63
N GLU A 40 -14.20 8.34 -17.33
CA GLU A 40 -14.09 9.77 -17.61
C GLU A 40 -13.84 10.62 -16.36
N ASP A 41 -14.34 10.18 -15.20
CA ASP A 41 -14.32 10.94 -13.95
C ASP A 41 -13.27 10.42 -12.95
N THR A 42 -13.08 11.16 -11.85
CA THR A 42 -12.22 10.73 -10.74
C THR A 42 -12.83 9.56 -10.00
N VAL A 43 -12.04 8.51 -9.80
CA VAL A 43 -12.34 7.34 -9.00
C VAL A 43 -11.32 7.19 -7.87
N LEU A 44 -11.78 6.94 -6.65
CA LEU A 44 -10.94 6.64 -5.49
C LEU A 44 -11.18 5.21 -5.04
N VAL A 45 -10.15 4.38 -5.02
CA VAL A 45 -10.15 3.10 -4.32
C VAL A 45 -9.57 3.32 -2.93
N LEU A 46 -10.38 3.05 -1.92
CA LEU A 46 -10.04 3.15 -0.51
C LEU A 46 -9.84 1.74 0.05
N ILE A 47 -8.69 1.49 0.67
CA ILE A 47 -8.32 0.17 1.21
C ILE A 47 -7.87 0.35 2.65
N GLU A 48 -8.34 -0.48 3.56
CA GLU A 48 -7.83 -0.55 4.93
C GLU A 48 -7.67 -2.01 5.37
N GLN A 49 -6.73 -2.26 6.28
CA GLN A 49 -6.60 -3.56 6.92
C GLN A 49 -6.33 -3.43 8.41
N GLU A 50 -7.24 -4.01 9.21
CA GLU A 50 -7.08 -4.23 10.66
C GLU A 50 -6.61 -3.00 11.43
N ASP A 51 -7.03 -1.81 11.01
CA ASP A 51 -6.60 -0.53 11.59
C ASP A 51 -5.06 -0.37 11.60
N ALA A 52 -4.34 -1.11 10.76
CA ALA A 52 -2.87 -1.15 10.73
C ALA A 52 -2.28 -0.26 9.63
N TRP A 53 -3.02 -0.09 8.54
CA TRP A 53 -2.69 0.82 7.45
C TRP A 53 -3.95 1.11 6.62
N PHE A 54 -3.92 2.24 5.92
CA PHE A 54 -4.87 2.53 4.86
C PHE A 54 -4.16 3.02 3.60
N GLY A 55 -4.76 2.72 2.46
CA GLY A 55 -4.30 3.10 1.14
C GLY A 55 -5.38 3.86 0.39
N VAL A 56 -4.95 4.80 -0.45
CA VAL A 56 -5.81 5.53 -1.38
C VAL A 56 -5.20 5.41 -2.76
N VAL A 57 -5.97 4.90 -3.72
CA VAL A 57 -5.61 4.92 -5.13
C VAL A 57 -6.58 5.82 -5.86
N ARG A 58 -6.07 6.80 -6.58
CA ARG A 58 -6.84 7.77 -7.34
C ARG A 58 -6.57 7.59 -8.82
N VAL A 59 -7.63 7.40 -9.58
CA VAL A 59 -7.61 7.35 -11.04
C VAL A 59 -8.44 8.51 -11.55
N ASP A 60 -7.83 9.39 -12.35
CA ASP A 60 -8.50 10.53 -12.97
C ASP A 60 -8.69 10.23 -14.47
N GLY A 61 -9.80 9.56 -14.80
CA GLY A 61 -10.09 9.09 -16.16
C GLY A 61 -8.99 8.20 -16.76
N GLU A 62 -8.35 8.68 -17.83
CA GLU A 62 -7.28 7.96 -18.54
C GLU A 62 -5.87 8.21 -17.96
N GLU A 63 -5.73 9.07 -16.96
CA GLU A 63 -4.44 9.39 -16.33
C GLU A 63 -3.87 8.18 -15.54
N ASP A 64 -2.55 8.20 -15.32
CA ASP A 64 -1.87 7.20 -14.49
C ASP A 64 -2.38 7.25 -13.04
N PRO A 65 -2.54 6.09 -12.37
CA PRO A 65 -3.02 6.04 -11.00
C PRO A 65 -2.05 6.73 -10.05
N ARG A 66 -2.58 7.53 -9.13
CA ARG A 66 -1.83 8.09 -8.00
C ARG A 66 -2.14 7.30 -6.76
N ILE A 67 -1.12 7.06 -5.93
CA ILE A 67 -1.22 6.13 -4.80
C ILE A 67 -0.69 6.82 -3.55
N TYR A 68 -1.36 6.60 -2.43
CA TYR A 68 -0.89 6.92 -1.10
C TYR A 68 -1.06 5.72 -0.19
N VAL A 69 -0.07 5.44 0.65
CA VAL A 69 -0.13 4.40 1.69
C VAL A 69 0.35 5.01 3.01
N SER A 70 -0.42 4.84 4.08
CA SER A 70 -0.15 5.47 5.38
C SER A 70 1.05 4.87 6.12
N ASP A 71 1.24 3.56 6.03
CA ASP A 71 2.36 2.84 6.65
C ASP A 71 2.85 1.75 5.68
N ALA A 72 3.99 2.03 5.06
CA ALA A 72 4.58 1.12 4.07
C ALA A 72 5.02 -0.21 4.70
N ALA A 73 5.47 -0.22 5.96
CA ALA A 73 5.94 -1.44 6.61
C ALA A 73 4.79 -2.38 6.99
N ALA A 74 3.66 -1.82 7.40
CA ALA A 74 2.43 -2.58 7.64
C ALA A 74 1.83 -3.09 6.33
N ALA A 75 1.77 -2.24 5.29
CA ALA A 75 1.30 -2.62 3.97
C ALA A 75 2.16 -3.72 3.33
N ALA A 76 3.49 -3.69 3.48
CA ALA A 76 4.39 -4.73 2.96
C ALA A 76 4.17 -6.12 3.60
N ARG A 77 3.45 -6.19 4.72
CA ARG A 77 3.09 -7.44 5.41
C ARG A 77 1.66 -7.90 5.07
N SER A 78 1.00 -7.20 4.16
CA SER A 78 -0.35 -7.44 3.69
C SER A 78 -0.34 -7.80 2.21
N SER A 79 -1.09 -8.84 1.84
CA SER A 79 -1.26 -9.24 0.44
C SER A 79 -1.78 -8.11 -0.46
N TYR A 80 -2.62 -7.21 0.08
CA TYR A 80 -3.17 -6.08 -0.67
C TYR A 80 -2.25 -4.85 -0.64
N GLY A 81 -1.47 -4.70 0.43
CA GLY A 81 -0.47 -3.64 0.51
C GLY A 81 0.68 -3.86 -0.47
N GLU A 82 1.10 -5.10 -0.70
CA GLU A 82 2.12 -5.45 -1.70
C GLU A 82 1.74 -4.99 -3.12
N ILE A 83 0.44 -5.00 -3.47
CA ILE A 83 -0.05 -4.51 -4.78
C ILE A 83 0.23 -3.01 -4.95
N LEU A 84 0.14 -2.23 -3.85
CA LEU A 84 0.31 -0.78 -3.86
C LEU A 84 1.79 -0.35 -3.76
N LEU A 85 2.63 -1.19 -3.14
CA LEU A 85 4.03 -0.89 -2.87
C LEU A 85 4.93 -1.23 -4.07
N THR A 86 4.73 -0.50 -5.17
CA THR A 86 5.61 -0.65 -6.33
C THR A 86 7.04 -0.24 -6.00
N ASP A 87 7.99 -0.82 -6.73
CA ASP A 87 9.42 -0.55 -6.57
C ASP A 87 9.74 0.96 -6.72
N GLU A 88 9.08 1.62 -7.68
CA GLU A 88 9.14 3.08 -7.88
C GLU A 88 8.64 3.86 -6.65
N LEU A 89 7.54 3.40 -6.04
CA LEU A 89 6.93 4.06 -4.87
C LEU A 89 7.77 3.89 -3.60
N LEU A 90 8.52 2.80 -3.51
CA LEU A 90 9.52 2.55 -2.48
C LEU A 90 10.88 3.22 -2.78
N GLY A 91 11.07 3.74 -4.00
CA GLY A 91 12.32 4.33 -4.44
C GLY A 91 13.46 3.32 -4.61
N ARG A 92 13.12 2.04 -4.82
CA ARG A 92 14.05 0.97 -5.18
C ARG A 92 14.32 1.02 -6.70
N ASP A 93 15.46 0.47 -7.12
CA ASP A 93 15.79 0.36 -8.54
C ASP A 93 15.28 -1.01 -9.06
N PRO A 94 14.61 -1.06 -10.23
CA PRO A 94 14.06 -2.30 -10.77
C PRO A 94 15.21 -3.25 -11.16
N GLY A 95 15.65 -4.06 -10.21
CA GLY A 95 16.82 -4.93 -10.32
C GLY A 95 17.48 -5.33 -9.00
N ASP A 96 17.07 -4.79 -7.86
CA ASP A 96 17.61 -5.15 -6.53
C ASP A 96 17.07 -6.49 -5.96
N ASP A 97 16.12 -7.16 -6.64
CA ASP A 97 15.69 -8.53 -6.31
C ASP A 97 16.75 -9.62 -6.65
N ASP A 98 17.88 -9.26 -7.24
CA ASP A 98 19.01 -10.16 -7.52
C ASP A 98 20.09 -10.16 -6.42
N ALA A 99 19.88 -9.44 -5.31
CA ALA A 99 20.80 -9.52 -4.17
C ALA A 99 20.45 -10.73 -3.27
N ASP A 100 21.41 -11.66 -3.19
CA ASP A 100 21.54 -12.72 -2.17
C ASP A 100 20.94 -14.12 -2.43
N LEU A 101 20.99 -14.60 -3.68
CA LEU A 101 21.12 -16.06 -3.92
C LEU A 101 22.57 -16.54 -4.05
N ASP A 102 23.53 -15.62 -4.18
CA ASP A 102 24.97 -15.91 -4.24
C ASP A 102 25.63 -15.99 -2.84
N SER A 103 24.94 -15.63 -1.76
CA SER A 103 25.42 -15.79 -0.36
C SER A 103 24.95 -17.07 0.33
N LEU A 104 24.14 -17.89 -0.35
CA LEU A 104 23.94 -19.28 0.03
C LEU A 104 25.18 -20.07 -0.34
N ASP A 105 26.21 -19.94 0.50
CA ASP A 105 27.34 -20.85 0.55
C ASP A 105 26.80 -22.24 0.91
N LEU A 106 26.34 -22.97 -0.11
CA LEU A 106 26.02 -24.39 -0.02
C LEU A 106 27.32 -25.22 0.01
N ASP A 107 28.28 -24.86 0.87
CA ASP A 107 29.31 -25.79 1.34
C ASP A 107 28.84 -26.44 2.65
N GLY A 108 27.86 -27.32 2.50
CA GLY A 108 27.14 -27.91 3.64
C GLY A 108 27.22 -29.41 3.73
N THR A 109 28.16 -30.10 3.07
CA THR A 109 28.44 -31.51 3.35
C THR A 109 29.91 -31.88 3.15
N GLU A 110 30.78 -31.50 4.08
CA GLU A 110 31.97 -32.32 4.35
C GLU A 110 32.32 -32.32 5.85
N ASP A 111 31.88 -33.42 6.50
CA ASP A 111 32.56 -34.21 7.54
C ASP A 111 33.24 -33.50 8.74
N GLY A 112 32.59 -33.61 9.91
CA GLY A 112 33.20 -34.13 11.16
C GLY A 112 34.31 -33.31 11.87
N GLU A 113 33.88 -32.56 12.90
CA GLU A 113 34.45 -32.30 14.26
C GLU A 113 35.96 -32.53 14.60
N PRO A 114 36.53 -31.92 15.66
CA PRO A 114 36.22 -30.68 16.40
C PRO A 114 37.48 -29.82 16.75
N ASP A 115 37.31 -28.69 17.45
CA ASP A 115 37.96 -28.31 18.76
C ASP A 115 38.29 -26.80 18.89
N ASP A 116 37.89 -26.28 20.06
CA ASP A 116 38.45 -25.14 20.83
C ASP A 116 38.30 -23.67 20.38
N ALA A 117 37.41 -23.00 21.12
CA ALA A 117 37.67 -21.88 22.04
C ALA A 117 37.97 -20.45 21.54
N ASP A 118 37.04 -19.59 21.96
CA ASP A 118 37.23 -18.28 22.60
C ASP A 118 37.14 -16.98 21.76
N ASP A 119 36.15 -16.21 22.18
CA ASP A 119 36.09 -14.75 22.30
C ASP A 119 35.69 -13.87 21.09
N SER A 120 34.55 -13.20 21.30
CA SER A 120 34.14 -11.84 20.90
C SER A 120 34.55 -11.27 19.53
N ASP A 121 33.56 -10.92 18.70
CA ASP A 121 32.99 -9.57 18.65
C ASP A 121 31.77 -9.59 17.73
N ASP A 122 30.86 -8.65 17.96
CA ASP A 122 29.72 -8.26 17.13
C ASP A 122 29.89 -8.51 15.63
N GLU A 123 28.91 -9.18 15.04
CA GLU A 123 28.29 -8.83 13.76
C GLU A 123 27.04 -9.71 13.62
N ASP A 124 25.98 -9.33 14.35
CA ASP A 124 24.61 -9.58 13.90
C ASP A 124 24.45 -8.82 12.57
N GLU A 125 25.02 -9.36 11.48
CA GLU A 125 24.55 -9.08 10.13
C GLU A 125 23.19 -9.78 10.01
N ALA A 126 22.21 -9.18 10.67
CA ALA A 126 20.85 -9.24 10.19
C ALA A 126 20.91 -8.73 8.75
N VAL A 127 20.93 -9.67 7.81
CA VAL A 127 20.59 -9.45 6.41
C VAL A 127 19.35 -8.56 6.38
N ALA A 128 19.59 -7.27 6.19
CA ALA A 128 18.55 -6.28 6.06
C ALA A 128 17.91 -6.53 4.70
N ALA A 129 17.00 -7.50 4.65
CA ALA A 129 15.86 -7.39 3.75
C ALA A 129 15.32 -5.99 4.00
N GLU A 130 15.59 -5.08 3.06
CA GLU A 130 15.55 -3.64 3.25
C GLU A 130 14.29 -3.25 4.01
N ALA A 131 14.46 -2.96 5.30
CA ALA A 131 13.32 -2.89 6.21
C ALA A 131 12.50 -1.67 5.82
N VAL A 132 11.40 -1.90 5.11
CA VAL A 132 10.45 -0.87 4.71
C VAL A 132 10.08 -0.08 5.97
N SER A 133 10.21 1.25 5.90
CA SER A 133 10.00 2.09 7.08
C SER A 133 8.51 2.25 7.38
N HIS A 134 8.17 2.41 8.66
CA HIS A 134 6.80 2.73 9.15
C HIS A 134 6.39 4.18 8.82
N SER A 135 6.62 4.62 7.59
CA SER A 135 6.32 5.98 7.13
C SER A 135 5.35 5.96 5.96
N PRO A 136 4.54 7.03 5.78
CA PRO A 136 3.72 7.19 4.61
C PRO A 136 4.54 7.35 3.32
N VAL A 137 4.08 6.69 2.26
CA VAL A 137 4.70 6.65 0.93
C VAL A 137 3.68 7.01 -0.16
N GLY A 138 4.19 7.41 -1.33
CA GLY A 138 3.36 7.86 -2.45
C GLY A 138 3.00 9.36 -2.43
N ASP A 139 1.90 9.71 -3.10
CA ASP A 139 1.41 11.08 -3.27
C ASP A 139 0.66 11.56 -2.02
N ARG A 140 1.29 12.43 -1.25
CA ARG A 140 0.71 13.00 -0.01
C ARG A 140 -0.30 14.11 -0.28
N GLU A 141 -0.41 14.59 -1.51
CA GLU A 141 -1.36 15.62 -1.94
C GLU A 141 -2.51 15.03 -2.78
N ILE A 142 -2.65 13.70 -2.83
CA ILE A 142 -3.64 12.96 -3.64
C ILE A 142 -5.09 13.44 -3.45
N LEU A 143 -5.43 13.90 -2.23
CA LEU A 143 -6.76 14.42 -1.87
C LEU A 143 -6.80 15.95 -1.69
N ALA A 144 -5.71 16.67 -1.95
CA ALA A 144 -5.61 18.11 -1.66
C ALA A 144 -6.65 18.95 -2.41
N ASP A 145 -6.92 18.61 -3.67
CA ASP A 145 -7.97 19.25 -4.49
C ASP A 145 -9.38 18.91 -4.01
N LEU A 146 -9.55 17.78 -3.32
CA LEU A 146 -10.84 17.29 -2.81
C LEU A 146 -11.12 17.76 -1.37
N GLY A 147 -10.26 18.62 -0.80
CA GLY A 147 -10.48 19.26 0.49
C GLY A 147 -9.73 18.62 1.66
N VAL A 148 -8.89 17.62 1.44
CA VAL A 148 -8.03 17.02 2.49
C VAL A 148 -6.58 17.39 2.21
N SER A 149 -6.01 18.29 3.01
CA SER A 149 -4.60 18.69 2.83
C SER A 149 -3.62 17.58 3.21
N GLU A 150 -2.38 17.63 2.71
CA GLU A 150 -1.29 16.72 3.11
C GLU A 150 -1.22 16.57 4.64
N LYS A 151 -1.28 17.70 5.36
CA LYS A 151 -1.17 17.69 6.82
C LYS A 151 -2.32 16.95 7.48
N GLU A 152 -3.53 17.08 6.94
CA GLU A 152 -4.71 16.38 7.45
C GLU A 152 -4.60 14.88 7.14
N LEU A 153 -4.23 14.53 5.90
CA LEU A 153 -4.02 13.14 5.48
C LEU A 153 -3.00 12.41 6.34
N LEU A 154 -1.86 13.05 6.66
CA LEU A 154 -0.81 12.50 7.52
C LEU A 154 -1.19 12.44 9.01
N ALA A 155 -2.27 13.11 9.41
CA ALA A 155 -2.75 13.13 10.79
C ALA A 155 -3.94 12.18 11.02
N LEU A 156 -4.41 11.49 9.98
CA LEU A 156 -5.46 10.49 10.10
C LEU A 156 -4.98 9.27 10.86
N ASP A 157 -5.87 8.74 11.70
CA ASP A 157 -5.69 7.45 12.37
C ASP A 157 -6.17 6.34 11.43
N GLU A 158 -5.40 5.27 11.33
CA GLU A 158 -5.63 4.20 10.37
C GLU A 158 -7.01 3.53 10.51
N GLY A 159 -7.60 3.51 11.71
CA GLY A 159 -8.91 2.88 11.94
C GLY A 159 -10.13 3.74 11.60
N ASP A 160 -9.97 5.05 11.45
CA ASP A 160 -11.06 5.97 11.05
C ASP A 160 -10.74 6.75 9.78
N ALA A 161 -9.56 6.54 9.18
CA ALA A 161 -9.08 7.30 8.03
C ALA A 161 -10.09 7.32 6.88
N LEU A 162 -10.65 6.16 6.50
CA LEU A 162 -11.58 6.08 5.37
C LEU A 162 -12.89 6.84 5.65
N SER A 163 -13.41 6.72 6.87
CA SER A 163 -14.61 7.45 7.32
C SER A 163 -14.37 8.96 7.31
N THR A 164 -13.23 9.41 7.83
CA THR A 164 -12.86 10.84 7.84
C THR A 164 -12.63 11.38 6.42
N ILE A 165 -11.99 10.61 5.54
CA ILE A 165 -11.82 10.97 4.12
C ILE A 165 -13.20 11.09 3.44
N ALA A 166 -14.08 10.12 3.64
CA ALA A 166 -15.42 10.16 3.06
C ALA A 166 -16.27 11.32 3.59
N ASP A 167 -16.14 11.69 4.86
CA ASP A 167 -16.82 12.89 5.41
C ASP A 167 -16.35 14.16 4.70
N ALA A 168 -15.04 14.34 4.52
CA ALA A 168 -14.47 15.48 3.81
C ALA A 168 -14.94 15.55 2.34
N LEU A 169 -15.12 14.39 1.70
CA LEU A 169 -15.63 14.26 0.34
C LEU A 169 -17.15 14.46 0.22
N GLY A 170 -17.89 14.43 1.34
CA GLY A 170 -19.35 14.37 1.35
C GLY A 170 -19.91 13.00 0.94
N ALA A 171 -19.09 11.94 1.04
CA ALA A 171 -19.39 10.56 0.67
C ALA A 171 -19.59 9.63 1.88
N ALA A 172 -19.58 10.14 3.12
CA ALA A 172 -19.67 9.30 4.32
C ALA A 172 -20.90 8.37 4.35
N GLU A 173 -22.08 8.88 3.99
CA GLU A 173 -23.32 8.09 3.98
C GLU A 173 -23.29 6.94 2.94
N VAL A 174 -22.71 7.20 1.76
CA VAL A 174 -22.61 6.18 0.71
C VAL A 174 -21.52 5.16 1.05
N LEU A 175 -20.40 5.59 1.64
CA LEU A 175 -19.35 4.68 2.09
C LEU A 175 -19.86 3.76 3.22
N GLU A 176 -20.62 4.28 4.18
CA GLU A 176 -21.15 3.44 5.28
C GLU A 176 -22.13 2.38 4.77
N THR A 177 -22.79 2.63 3.63
CA THR A 177 -23.71 1.66 3.03
C THR A 177 -23.00 0.41 2.51
N VAL A 178 -21.71 0.51 2.17
CA VAL A 178 -20.91 -0.59 1.60
C VAL A 178 -19.96 -1.24 2.62
N ARG A 179 -19.94 -0.75 3.87
CA ARG A 179 -19.02 -1.21 4.93
C ARG A 179 -19.52 -2.42 5.73
#